data_AF-A0A821PIZ0-F1
#
_entry.id   AF-A0A821PIZ0-F1
#
_cell.length_a   1.000
_cell.length_b   1.000
_cell.length_c   1.000
_cell.angle_alpha   90.00
_cell.angle_beta   90.00
_cell.angle_gamma   90.00
#
_symmetry.space_group_name_H-M   'P 1'
#
loop_
_entity.id
_entity.type
_entity.pdbx_description
1 polymer ?
#
loop_
_entity_poly.entity_id
_entity_poly.type
_entity_poly.pdbx_seq_one_letter_code
_entity_poly.pdbx_strand_id
1 'polypeptide(L)'
;MIINCDGVCTPNKNLSLWPFDFMFNEIPIRERRYLENVLIAGVIPATKKPTNVIFKTCLKFICDDLMQLESGQWYYVKDLDQQIIIHFYTIASCTDKPAEALMQNTVVFNAEYGCPKYCG
;
A
#
# COMPACT_ATOMS: atom_id res chain seq x y z
N MET A 1 11.10 7.30 -8.09
CA MET A 1 10.44 8.01 -6.98
C MET A 1 11.28 7.76 -5.75
N ILE A 2 12.01 8.75 -5.27
CA ILE A 2 12.81 8.66 -4.04
C ILE A 2 11.88 9.10 -2.92
N ILE A 3 11.30 8.16 -2.20
CA ILE A 3 10.60 8.47 -0.95
C ILE A 3 11.68 8.52 0.12
N ASN A 4 12.09 9.73 0.47
CA ASN A 4 12.93 9.99 1.63
C ASN A 4 12.06 10.77 2.62
N CYS A 5 11.34 10.04 3.47
CA CYS A 5 10.77 10.62 4.68
C CYS A 5 11.90 10.67 5.72
N ASP A 6 11.99 11.81 6.42
CA ASP A 6 12.66 11.95 7.73
C ASP A 6 14.16 12.29 7.76
N GLY A 7 14.75 12.83 6.68
CA GLY A 7 16.14 13.32 6.75
C GLY A 7 17.18 12.23 6.99
N VAL A 8 16.81 10.97 6.76
CA VAL A 8 17.72 9.83 6.80
C VAL A 8 18.53 9.81 5.50
N CYS A 9 19.85 9.62 5.64
CA CYS A 9 20.78 9.52 4.52
C CYS A 9 20.24 8.55 3.46
N THR A 10 20.31 8.97 2.20
CA THR A 10 19.90 8.18 1.02
C THR A 10 20.26 6.71 1.21
N PRO A 11 19.31 5.77 1.03
CA PRO A 11 19.64 4.36 1.10
C PRO A 11 20.74 4.10 0.06
N ASN A 12 21.76 3.35 0.49
CA ASN A 12 22.87 2.87 -0.34
C ASN A 12 22.36 2.50 -1.74
N LYS A 13 23.08 2.81 -2.84
CA LYS A 13 22.62 2.59 -4.23
C LYS A 13 22.14 1.15 -4.51
N ASN A 14 22.49 0.21 -3.63
CA ASN A 14 22.15 -1.21 -3.67
C ASN A 14 20.90 -1.58 -2.85
N LEU A 15 20.19 -0.63 -2.22
CA LEU A 15 19.02 -0.88 -1.38
C LEU A 15 17.77 -0.36 -2.09
N SER A 16 16.85 -1.28 -2.41
CA SER A 16 15.52 -0.96 -2.93
C SER A 16 14.52 -0.90 -1.78
N LEU A 17 13.62 0.08 -1.81
CA LEU A 17 12.51 0.20 -0.86
C LEU A 17 11.22 -0.19 -1.56
N TRP A 18 10.43 -1.04 -0.91
CA TRP A 18 9.12 -1.48 -1.39
C TRP A 18 8.07 -1.00 -0.37
N PRO A 19 7.55 0.22 -0.51
CA PRO A 19 6.52 0.74 0.37
C PRO A 19 5.15 0.14 0.07
N PHE A 20 4.34 0.04 1.11
CA PHE A 20 2.89 -0.12 1.02
C PHE A 20 2.27 1.17 1.51
N ASP A 21 1.65 1.92 0.62
CA ASP A 21 1.02 3.20 0.91
C ASP A 21 -0.49 3.18 0.66
N PHE A 22 -1.21 3.97 1.44
CA PHE A 22 -2.64 4.19 1.32
C PHE A 22 -2.93 5.64 0.94
N MET A 23 -3.90 5.81 0.06
CA MET A 23 -4.46 7.09 -0.32
C MET A 23 -5.96 7.07 -0.01
N PHE A 24 -6.44 8.14 0.62
CA PHE A 24 -7.86 8.30 0.94
C PHE A 24 -8.61 8.91 -0.24
N ASN A 25 -9.74 8.31 -0.61
CA ASN A 25 -10.53 8.77 -1.75
C ASN A 25 -11.35 10.03 -1.44
N GLU A 26 -11.58 10.30 -0.18
CA GLU A 26 -12.30 11.45 0.36
C GLU A 26 -11.50 12.75 0.15
N ILE A 27 -10.18 12.65 -0.02
CA ILE A 27 -9.30 13.79 -0.31
C ILE A 27 -9.39 14.15 -1.81
N PRO A 28 -9.36 15.43 -2.20
CA PRO A 28 -9.35 15.84 -3.61
C PRO A 28 -8.18 15.23 -4.40
N ILE A 29 -8.43 14.80 -5.64
CA ILE A 29 -7.44 14.08 -6.48
C ILE A 29 -6.09 14.78 -6.61
N ARG A 30 -6.08 16.12 -6.60
CA ARG A 30 -4.87 16.94 -6.72
C ARG A 30 -4.01 16.92 -5.46
N GLU A 31 -4.62 16.61 -4.31
CA GLU A 31 -4.02 16.69 -2.98
C GLU A 31 -3.71 15.30 -2.41
N ARG A 32 -4.35 14.23 -2.93
CA ARG A 32 -4.12 12.84 -2.49
C ARG A 32 -2.66 12.40 -2.50
N ARG A 33 -1.85 12.97 -3.39
CA ARG A 33 -0.44 12.61 -3.58
C ARG A 33 0.53 13.49 -2.78
N TYR A 34 0.02 14.46 -2.03
CA TYR A 34 0.85 15.19 -1.09
C TYR A 34 1.26 14.27 0.05
N LEU A 35 2.50 14.42 0.52
CA LEU A 35 3.11 13.45 1.43
C LEU A 35 2.34 13.37 2.76
N GLU A 36 1.79 14.50 3.21
CA GLU A 36 0.94 14.61 4.39
C GLU A 36 -0.40 13.86 4.29
N ASN A 37 -0.82 13.52 3.07
CA ASN A 37 -2.09 12.84 2.78
C ASN A 37 -1.91 11.35 2.43
N VAL A 38 -0.66 10.87 2.41
CA VAL A 38 -0.31 9.49 2.12
C VAL A 38 0.07 8.79 3.42
N LEU A 39 -0.61 7.70 3.74
CA LEU A 39 -0.28 6.88 4.90
C LEU A 39 0.61 5.71 4.48
N ILE A 40 1.80 5.60 5.07
CA ILE A 40 2.69 4.46 4.83
C ILE A 40 2.34 3.34 5.81
N ALA A 41 1.78 2.25 5.29
CA ALA A 41 1.42 1.05 6.04
C ALA A 41 2.64 0.18 6.40
N GLY A 42 3.68 0.23 5.58
CA GLY A 42 4.91 -0.50 5.81
C GLY A 42 5.93 -0.31 4.70
N VAL A 43 7.17 -0.71 4.96
CA VAL A 43 8.25 -0.67 3.97
C VAL A 43 9.07 -1.94 4.08
N ILE A 44 9.31 -2.62 2.97
CA ILE A 44 10.27 -3.72 2.89
C ILE A 44 11.59 -3.17 2.34
N PRO A 45 12.62 -2.98 3.18
CA PRO A 45 13.97 -2.69 2.70
C PRO A 45 14.60 -3.98 2.16
N ALA A 46 14.94 -4.00 0.87
CA ALA A 46 15.56 -5.17 0.26
C ALA A 46 16.59 -4.78 -0.80
N THR A 47 17.75 -5.43 -0.79
CA THR A 47 18.80 -5.20 -1.80
C THR A 47 18.47 -5.84 -3.16
N LYS A 48 17.48 -6.74 -3.17
CA LYS A 48 16.91 -7.40 -4.35
C LYS A 48 15.39 -7.42 -4.23
N LYS A 49 14.70 -7.75 -5.32
CA LYS A 49 13.24 -7.98 -5.31
C LYS A 49 12.86 -8.92 -4.16
N PRO A 50 11.90 -8.56 -3.28
CA PRO A 50 11.39 -9.45 -2.24
C PRO A 50 10.89 -10.76 -2.82
N THR A 51 11.08 -11.86 -2.10
CA THR A 51 10.47 -13.13 -2.49
C THR A 51 8.96 -13.06 -2.31
N ASN A 52 8.21 -13.85 -3.09
CA ASN A 52 6.75 -13.92 -2.97
C ASN A 52 6.30 -14.22 -1.53
N VAL A 53 7.08 -15.03 -0.80
CA VAL A 53 6.79 -15.38 0.60
C VAL A 53 6.85 -14.13 1.48
N ILE A 54 7.95 -13.36 1.43
CA ILE A 54 8.11 -12.15 2.25
C ILE A 54 7.02 -11.13 1.92
N PHE A 55 6.80 -10.89 0.62
CA PHE A 55 5.80 -9.94 0.16
C PHE A 55 4.38 -10.34 0.60
N LYS A 56 4.02 -11.61 0.46
CA LYS A 56 2.72 -12.16 0.88
C LYS A 56 2.55 -12.11 2.41
N THR A 57 3.59 -12.37 3.18
CA THR A 57 3.53 -12.26 4.64
C THR A 57 3.25 -10.82 5.07
N CYS A 58 3.95 -9.84 4.51
CA CYS A 58 3.70 -8.42 4.81
C CYS A 58 2.28 -8.00 4.39
N LEU A 59 1.88 -8.34 3.16
CA LEU A 59 0.53 -8.05 2.67
C LEU A 59 -0.55 -8.70 3.53
N LYS A 60 -0.33 -9.92 4.02
CA LYS A 60 -1.31 -10.60 4.87
C LYS A 60 -1.65 -9.80 6.12
N PHE A 61 -0.64 -9.28 6.84
CA PHE A 61 -0.89 -8.45 8.02
C PHE A 61 -1.71 -7.21 7.66
N ILE A 62 -1.32 -6.53 6.58
CA ILE A 62 -2.02 -5.34 6.10
C ILE A 62 -3.47 -5.67 5.72
N CYS A 63 -3.71 -6.77 5.01
CA CYS A 63 -5.05 -7.21 4.63
C CYS A 63 -5.90 -7.58 5.85
N ASP A 64 -5.34 -8.31 6.82
CA ASP A 64 -6.05 -8.69 8.04
C ASP A 64 -6.48 -7.44 8.83
N ASP A 65 -5.63 -6.42 8.90
CA ASP A 65 -5.95 -5.13 9.54
C ASP A 65 -7.04 -4.37 8.76
N LEU A 66 -6.93 -4.30 7.43
CA LEU A 66 -7.94 -3.66 6.59
C LEU A 66 -9.31 -4.34 6.72
N MET A 67 -9.35 -5.67 6.77
CA MET A 67 -10.59 -6.43 6.99
C MET A 67 -11.20 -6.14 8.37
N GLN A 68 -10.38 -5.90 9.40
CA GLN A 68 -10.90 -5.46 10.70
C GLN A 68 -11.48 -4.05 10.63
N LEU A 69 -10.88 -3.14 9.86
CA LEU A 69 -11.40 -1.78 9.68
C LEU A 69 -12.72 -1.72 8.90
N GLU A 70 -12.98 -2.71 8.03
CA GLU A 70 -14.27 -2.84 7.34
C GLU A 70 -15.43 -3.09 8.32
N SER A 71 -15.16 -3.80 9.43
CA SER A 71 -16.16 -4.08 10.47
C SER A 71 -16.59 -2.84 11.26
N GLY A 72 -15.86 -1.73 11.11
CA GLY A 72 -16.13 -0.47 11.79
C GLY A 72 -15.37 -0.33 13.10
N GLN A 73 -14.74 0.82 13.30
CA GLN A 73 -14.03 1.15 14.54
C GLN A 73 -14.65 2.37 15.20
N TRP A 74 -14.78 2.31 16.52
CA TRP A 74 -15.25 3.45 17.31
C TRP A 74 -14.15 4.51 17.38
N TYR A 75 -14.51 5.72 16.98
CA TYR A 75 -13.64 6.87 17.03
C TYR A 75 -14.34 8.03 17.73
N TYR A 76 -13.63 8.66 18.66
CA TYR A 76 -14.13 9.83 19.38
C TYR A 76 -13.71 11.10 18.65
N VAL A 77 -14.69 11.86 18.16
CA VAL A 77 -14.47 13.12 17.47
C VAL A 77 -14.54 14.25 18.48
N LYS A 78 -13.37 14.79 18.85
CA LYS A 78 -13.24 15.84 19.85
C LYS A 78 -14.08 17.09 19.53
N ASP A 79 -14.14 17.48 18.26
CA ASP A 79 -14.85 18.71 17.85
C ASP A 79 -16.37 18.60 17.95
N LEU A 80 -16.88 17.36 17.98
CA LEU A 80 -18.32 17.07 18.04
C LEU A 80 -18.73 16.46 19.39
N ASP A 81 -17.77 16.24 20.30
CA ASP A 81 -17.94 15.56 21.59
C ASP A 81 -18.77 14.26 21.51
N GLN A 82 -18.51 13.45 20.48
CA GLN A 82 -19.28 12.23 20.23
C GLN A 82 -18.41 11.08 19.73
N GLN A 83 -18.88 9.86 19.98
CA GLN A 83 -18.33 8.65 19.38
C GLN A 83 -19.08 8.33 18.08
N ILE A 84 -18.34 8.10 17.02
CA ILE A 84 -18.86 7.62 15.74
C ILE A 84 -18.20 6.29 15.39
N ILE A 85 -18.88 5.48 14.59
CA ILE A 85 -18.28 4.29 13.98
C ILE A 85 -17.77 4.71 12.60
N ILE A 86 -16.49 4.49 12.34
CA ILE A 86 -15.87 4.73 11.03
C ILE A 86 -15.55 3.38 10.39
N HIS A 87 -15.98 3.21 9.15
CA HIS A 87 -15.68 2.04 8.33
C HIS A 87 -14.67 2.44 7.25
N PHE A 88 -13.65 1.61 7.05
CA PHE A 88 -12.70 1.78 5.95
C PHE A 88 -12.88 0.63 4.96
N TYR A 89 -12.98 0.96 3.68
CA TYR A 89 -13.16 -0.01 2.61
C TYR A 89 -12.02 0.09 1.61
N THR A 90 -11.40 -1.04 1.29
CA THR A 90 -10.35 -1.10 0.28
C THR A 90 -10.98 -1.12 -1.11
N ILE A 91 -10.80 -0.06 -1.90
CA ILE A 91 -11.45 0.08 -3.21
C ILE A 91 -10.58 -0.46 -4.35
N ALA A 92 -9.29 -0.12 -4.36
CA ALA A 92 -8.36 -0.53 -5.39
C ALA A 92 -6.92 -0.55 -4.87
N SER A 93 -6.12 -1.45 -5.42
CA SER A 93 -4.68 -1.49 -5.22
C SER A 93 -3.98 -1.04 -6.50
N CYS A 94 -3.13 -0.02 -6.42
CA CYS A 94 -2.31 0.44 -7.54
C CYS A 94 -0.89 -0.05 -7.32
N THR A 95 -0.50 -1.10 -8.05
CA THR A 95 0.86 -1.67 -7.98
C THR A 95 1.55 -1.56 -9.33
N ASP A 96 2.88 -1.43 -9.32
CA ASP A 96 3.65 -1.56 -10.56
C ASP A 96 3.68 -3.03 -11.02
N LYS A 97 3.95 -3.29 -12.29
CA LYS A 97 3.88 -4.68 -12.83
C LYS A 97 4.71 -5.70 -12.04
N PRO A 98 5.93 -5.40 -11.56
CA PRO A 98 6.69 -6.32 -10.72
C PRO A 98 6.03 -6.64 -9.38
N ALA A 99 5.40 -5.66 -8.71
CA ALA A 99 4.67 -5.85 -7.46
C ALA A 99 3.29 -6.49 -7.69
N GLU A 100 2.60 -6.16 -8.78
CA GLU A 100 1.34 -6.80 -9.18
C GLU A 100 1.53 -8.31 -9.34
N ALA A 101 2.60 -8.71 -10.03
CA ALA A 101 2.94 -10.11 -10.18
C ALA A 101 3.32 -10.79 -8.85
N LEU A 102 3.95 -10.08 -7.90
CA LEU A 102 4.17 -10.62 -6.55
C LEU A 102 2.85 -10.80 -5.80
N MET A 103 1.95 -9.82 -5.89
CA MET A 103 0.65 -9.82 -5.23
C MET A 103 -0.25 -10.95 -5.77
N GLN A 104 -0.24 -11.15 -7.09
CA GLN A 104 -0.99 -12.19 -7.79
C GLN A 104 -0.24 -13.54 -7.84
N ASN A 105 0.94 -13.64 -7.24
CA ASN A 105 1.80 -14.82 -7.29
C ASN A 105 2.03 -15.35 -8.73
N THR A 106 2.24 -14.42 -9.68
CA THR A 106 2.40 -14.67 -11.12
C THR A 106 3.84 -14.35 -11.57
N VAL A 107 4.30 -14.96 -12.67
CA VAL A 107 5.67 -14.78 -13.17
C VAL A 107 5.76 -13.51 -14.04
N VAL A 108 6.68 -12.59 -13.71
CA VAL A 108 6.85 -11.29 -14.40
C VAL A 108 7.40 -11.44 -15.84
N PHE A 109 7.97 -12.61 -16.17
CA PHE A 109 8.88 -12.77 -17.32
C PHE A 109 8.58 -14.00 -18.18
N ASN A 110 7.31 -14.25 -18.48
CA ASN A 110 6.99 -15.11 -19.61
C ASN A 110 6.19 -14.23 -20.58
N ALA A 111 6.77 -13.91 -21.74
CA ALA A 111 6.11 -13.23 -22.86
C ALA A 111 4.86 -14.00 -23.41
N GLU A 112 4.40 -15.01 -22.67
CA GLU A 112 3.27 -15.89 -22.89
C GLU A 112 2.02 -15.44 -22.11
N TYR A 113 2.17 -14.70 -21.01
CA TYR A 113 1.06 -14.23 -20.16
C TYR A 113 1.04 -12.70 -20.05
N GLY A 114 0.69 -12.03 -21.15
CA GLY A 114 0.47 -10.59 -21.16
C GLY A 114 -0.81 -10.21 -20.40
N CYS A 115 -0.65 -9.37 -19.36
CA CYS A 115 -1.71 -8.69 -18.59
C CYS A 115 -2.73 -9.60 -17.88
N PRO A 116 -2.89 -9.50 -16.55
CA PRO A 116 -4.18 -9.79 -15.93
C PRO A 116 -5.18 -8.82 -16.58
N LYS A 117 -6.08 -9.36 -17.40
CA LYS A 117 -7.13 -8.58 -18.06
C LYS A 117 -8.06 -7.98 -16.97
N TYR A 118 -7.80 -6.75 -16.57
CA TYR A 118 -8.88 -5.81 -16.22
C TYR A 118 -9.21 -5.00 -17.47
N CYS A 119 -9.91 -5.65 -18.40
CA CYS A 119 -10.61 -5.01 -19.51
C CYS A 119 -11.94 -5.73 -19.65
N GLY A 120 -13.00 -5.13 -19.11
CA GLY A 120 -14.40 -5.56 -19.22
C GLY A 120 -14.85 -6.44 -18.09
#